data_AF-R7QNB3-F1
#
_entry.id   AF-R7QNB3-F1
#
_cell.length_a   1.000
_cell.length_b   1.000
_cell.length_c   1.000
_cell.angle_alpha   90.00
_cell.angle_beta   90.00
_cell.angle_gamma   90.00
#
_symmetry.space_group_name_H-M   'P 1'
#
loop_
_entity.id
_entity.type
_entity.pdbx_description
1 polymer ?
#
loop_
_entity_poly.entity_id
_entity_poly.type
_entity_poly.pdbx_seq_one_letter_code
_entity_poly.pdbx_strand_id
1 'polypeptide(L)'
;MVHMDWEVEKGKGGGMPRYGTTYSKWIDLHLTASDNVTKSMKTWIDPDMLSENPEKVKTCYIGTDPSALHSEESKASVRAQMRNDLELHKDAIVVLFAGRFVADKGIDVMGEVLTRVSEDPEMAKRLSFVFVGSGELKDMLEATQKKLQGRDPTIIIQPPAVGIAELRNYYAMADIFLLPSSNEGIALVLYEAMAAGMLVMGTDVGGQKELIRTNTGILLPNLNSVTGSASFIVRQLQAITKFTPMFTDIQKAGTLEVHNRFTTEKFCDCVVDNMVRAKESLEKSSPNGADDKAIEELRPKVAEIMKNERIHGLWNRGQVDRTIESEVTVGIKTYVCDPSIVRQVVGLVRSIRVNYPNVRILLANDGPTQVADAPIIKSDPFTEEIILPADSGISIGRNVMTNMSTTRYFVLLDDDHVFDEDTDLKIAVGGIGKEGFDVVGIRVRNLPGIEELERISIFIPRYVAKISKFEDRTVTLCVWNENNGPGVQTMRTPIRVDVLHNALIARTDALRAHPWRNILKVNEHMTFFLDARRAGVKVGYLPSVFVHHRARRYSACYKQVRFREDKYEQLLEYKDDYEWDGPCGDNFPAAVTAHLEATKGK
;
A
#
# COMPACT_ATOMS: atom_id res chain seq x y z
N MET A 1 -11.52 -19.13 11.36
CA MET A 1 -10.92 -18.06 10.53
C MET A 1 -10.07 -18.65 9.42
N VAL A 2 -10.15 -18.07 8.22
CA VAL A 2 -9.28 -18.39 7.08
C VAL A 2 -8.34 -17.20 6.83
N HIS A 3 -7.04 -17.47 6.69
CA HIS A 3 -6.02 -16.46 6.43
C HIS A 3 -5.38 -16.68 5.05
N MET A 4 -5.19 -15.63 4.26
CA MET A 4 -4.61 -15.74 2.90
C MET A 4 -3.31 -14.95 2.77
N ASP A 5 -2.25 -15.59 2.25
CA ASP A 5 -0.92 -15.00 2.10
C ASP A 5 -0.29 -15.19 0.72
N TRP A 6 0.51 -14.20 0.30
CA TRP A 6 0.94 -14.05 -1.10
C TRP A 6 2.46 -14.01 -1.32
N GLU A 7 3.27 -13.59 -0.34
CA GLU A 7 4.71 -13.34 -0.56
C GLU A 7 5.59 -13.77 0.62
N VAL A 8 6.82 -14.20 0.32
CA VAL A 8 7.90 -14.35 1.31
C VAL A 8 9.01 -13.37 0.97
N GLU A 9 9.22 -12.34 1.79
CA GLU A 9 10.35 -11.40 1.61
C GLU A 9 11.68 -12.07 2.01
N LYS A 10 12.62 -12.18 1.06
CA LYS A 10 14.01 -12.57 1.35
C LYS A 10 14.68 -11.51 2.24
N GLY A 11 15.39 -11.96 3.28
CA GLY A 11 16.23 -11.10 4.14
C GLY A 11 15.52 -10.38 5.30
N LYS A 12 14.18 -10.36 5.35
CA LYS A 12 13.40 -9.76 6.45
C LYS A 12 12.64 -10.76 7.33
N GLY A 13 12.98 -12.04 7.22
CA GLY A 13 12.44 -13.07 8.12
C GLY A 13 10.95 -13.37 7.93
N GLY A 14 10.41 -13.28 6.71
CA GLY A 14 9.12 -13.90 6.36
C GLY A 14 7.87 -13.01 6.31
N GLY A 15 7.96 -11.70 6.60
CA GLY A 15 6.89 -10.72 6.33
C GLY A 15 5.50 -11.03 6.94
N MET A 16 4.43 -10.64 6.22
CA MET A 16 3.01 -10.88 6.56
C MET A 16 2.66 -12.35 6.85
N PRO A 17 3.11 -13.36 6.07
CA PRO A 17 2.75 -14.74 6.38
C PRO A 17 3.28 -15.22 7.73
N ARG A 18 4.45 -14.73 8.19
CA ARG A 18 4.94 -15.04 9.53
C ARG A 18 4.07 -14.44 10.63
N TYR A 19 3.49 -13.26 10.40
CA TYR A 19 2.49 -12.69 11.30
C TYR A 19 1.27 -13.61 11.38
N GLY A 20 0.72 -14.04 10.23
CA GLY A 20 -0.36 -15.03 10.16
C GLY A 20 -0.07 -16.30 10.96
N THR A 21 1.15 -16.86 10.85
CA THR A 21 1.53 -18.06 11.60
C THR A 21 1.59 -17.86 13.13
N THR A 22 1.83 -16.62 13.60
CA THR A 22 1.83 -16.31 15.05
C THR A 22 0.44 -16.47 15.67
N TYR A 23 -0.61 -16.30 14.86
CA TYR A 23 -2.00 -16.46 15.27
C TYR A 23 -2.60 -17.81 14.84
N SER A 24 -1.76 -18.76 14.41
CA SER A 24 -2.22 -20.03 13.82
C SER A 24 -3.10 -20.86 14.75
N LYS A 25 -2.97 -20.70 16.08
CA LYS A 25 -3.88 -21.36 17.04
C LYS A 25 -5.34 -20.92 16.95
N TRP A 26 -5.60 -19.75 16.39
CA TRP A 26 -6.96 -19.21 16.18
C TRP A 26 -7.40 -19.27 14.71
N ILE A 27 -6.52 -19.72 13.81
CA ILE A 27 -6.77 -19.80 12.38
C ILE A 27 -6.93 -21.28 12.02
N ASP A 28 -8.08 -21.64 11.49
CA ASP A 28 -8.41 -23.03 11.16
C ASP A 28 -7.69 -23.47 9.88
N LEU A 29 -7.50 -22.53 8.95
CA LEU A 29 -6.93 -22.77 7.63
C LEU A 29 -6.13 -21.55 7.15
N HIS A 30 -4.90 -21.80 6.72
CA HIS A 30 -4.09 -20.86 5.95
C HIS A 30 -4.11 -21.25 4.48
N LEU A 31 -4.47 -20.32 3.61
CA LEU A 31 -4.37 -20.45 2.16
C LEU A 31 -3.18 -19.63 1.65
N THR A 32 -2.37 -20.20 0.77
CA THR A 32 -1.19 -19.53 0.24
C THR A 32 -1.16 -19.54 -1.28
N ALA A 33 -0.61 -18.49 -1.87
CA ALA A 33 -0.47 -18.32 -3.33
C ALA A 33 0.53 -19.28 -4.01
N SER A 34 1.46 -19.88 -3.26
CA SER A 34 2.45 -20.87 -3.76
C SER A 34 2.83 -21.91 -2.72
N ASP A 35 3.33 -23.04 -3.20
CA ASP A 35 3.92 -24.07 -2.35
C ASP A 35 5.16 -23.55 -1.61
N ASN A 36 5.91 -22.61 -2.18
CA ASN A 36 7.05 -21.99 -1.51
C ASN A 36 6.61 -21.23 -0.24
N VAL A 37 5.49 -20.50 -0.32
CA VAL A 37 4.88 -19.82 0.85
C VAL A 37 4.35 -20.89 1.82
N THR A 38 3.62 -21.90 1.35
CA THR A 38 3.13 -23.01 2.22
C THR A 38 4.28 -23.68 2.98
N LYS A 39 5.37 -24.03 2.30
CA LYS A 39 6.55 -24.65 2.93
C LYS A 39 7.13 -23.73 4.01
N SER A 40 7.28 -22.45 3.70
CA SER A 40 7.80 -21.47 4.65
C SER A 40 6.87 -21.34 5.87
N MET A 41 5.57 -21.20 5.67
CA MET A 41 4.59 -21.13 6.77
C MET A 41 4.59 -22.39 7.62
N LYS A 42 4.66 -23.57 7.01
CA LYS A 42 4.74 -24.84 7.76
C LYS A 42 5.99 -24.93 8.64
N THR A 43 7.07 -24.21 8.33
CA THR A 43 8.24 -24.11 9.23
C THR A 43 8.05 -23.13 10.39
N TRP A 44 7.06 -22.24 10.32
CA TRP A 44 6.81 -21.21 11.35
C TRP A 44 5.63 -21.53 12.26
N ILE A 45 4.71 -22.38 11.81
CA ILE A 45 3.61 -22.90 12.64
C ILE A 45 4.16 -23.98 13.58
N ASP A 46 3.59 -24.04 14.79
CA ASP A 46 3.90 -25.07 15.77
C ASP A 46 3.74 -26.48 15.16
N PRO A 47 4.79 -27.33 15.19
CA PRO A 47 4.73 -28.69 14.65
C PRO A 47 3.59 -29.54 15.23
N ASP A 48 3.23 -29.35 16.50
CA ASP A 48 2.15 -30.12 17.13
C ASP A 48 0.81 -29.79 16.47
N MET A 49 0.55 -28.51 16.16
CA MET A 49 -0.66 -28.09 15.43
C MET A 49 -0.72 -28.64 14.01
N LEU A 50 0.43 -28.77 13.34
CA LEU A 50 0.51 -29.39 12.01
C LEU A 50 0.36 -30.91 12.08
N SER A 51 0.74 -31.53 13.19
CA SER A 51 0.54 -32.97 13.41
C SER A 51 -0.93 -33.29 13.66
N GLU A 52 -1.63 -32.44 14.42
CA GLU A 52 -3.06 -32.54 14.68
C GLU A 52 -3.91 -32.21 13.45
N ASN A 53 -3.47 -31.24 12.63
CA ASN A 53 -4.11 -30.88 11.38
C ASN A 53 -3.09 -30.68 10.24
N PRO A 54 -2.73 -31.75 9.50
CA PRO A 54 -1.80 -31.66 8.37
C PRO A 54 -2.28 -30.76 7.22
N GLU A 55 -3.59 -30.52 7.17
CA GLU A 55 -4.29 -29.75 6.14
C GLU A 55 -4.42 -28.26 6.51
N LYS A 56 -3.88 -27.83 7.67
CA LYS A 56 -3.95 -26.46 8.19
C LYS A 56 -3.35 -25.40 7.28
N VAL A 57 -2.49 -25.78 6.35
CA VAL A 57 -1.91 -24.88 5.34
C VAL A 57 -2.07 -25.51 3.96
N LYS A 58 -2.70 -24.76 3.05
CA LYS A 58 -3.01 -25.20 1.69
C LYS A 58 -2.59 -24.18 0.64
N THR A 59 -2.09 -24.67 -0.47
CA THR A 59 -1.77 -23.83 -1.62
C THR A 59 -3.00 -23.72 -2.51
N CYS A 60 -3.45 -22.49 -2.74
CA CYS A 60 -4.32 -22.15 -3.84
C CYS A 60 -3.55 -21.24 -4.78
N TYR A 61 -3.10 -21.83 -5.89
CA TYR A 61 -2.31 -21.13 -6.88
C TYR A 61 -3.09 -19.99 -7.50
N ILE A 62 -2.45 -18.84 -7.53
CA ILE A 62 -3.00 -17.66 -8.20
C ILE A 62 -3.04 -17.91 -9.70
N GLY A 63 -3.96 -17.23 -10.37
CA GLY A 63 -4.14 -17.40 -11.79
C GLY A 63 -4.39 -16.11 -12.53
N THR A 64 -4.55 -16.27 -13.83
CA THR A 64 -5.08 -15.23 -14.69
C THR A 64 -6.35 -15.67 -15.39
N ASP A 65 -7.03 -14.74 -16.04
CA ASP A 65 -8.22 -15.04 -16.83
C ASP A 65 -7.83 -15.07 -18.31
N PRO A 66 -7.65 -16.27 -18.91
CA PRO A 66 -7.28 -16.37 -20.32
C PRO A 66 -8.36 -15.82 -21.24
N SER A 67 -9.64 -15.88 -20.84
CA SER A 67 -10.76 -15.39 -21.64
C SER A 67 -10.73 -13.88 -21.82
N ALA A 68 -10.03 -13.19 -20.92
CA ALA A 68 -9.88 -11.76 -20.97
C ALA A 68 -8.75 -11.31 -21.92
N LEU A 69 -7.90 -12.22 -22.39
CA LEU A 69 -6.88 -11.95 -23.41
C LEU A 69 -7.50 -11.83 -24.81
N HIS A 70 -6.71 -11.30 -25.75
CA HIS A 70 -7.13 -11.26 -27.16
C HIS A 70 -7.35 -12.69 -27.69
N SER A 71 -8.44 -12.89 -28.44
CA SER A 71 -8.65 -14.14 -29.18
C SER A 71 -7.54 -14.30 -30.22
N GLU A 72 -7.29 -15.52 -30.70
CA GLU A 72 -6.25 -15.74 -31.74
C GLU A 72 -6.49 -14.87 -32.99
N GLU A 73 -7.75 -14.66 -33.37
CA GLU A 73 -8.15 -13.79 -34.48
C GLU A 73 -7.84 -12.31 -34.20
N SER A 74 -8.23 -11.78 -33.03
CA SER A 74 -7.98 -10.37 -32.70
C SER A 74 -6.50 -10.11 -32.38
N LYS A 75 -5.79 -11.09 -31.82
CA LYS A 75 -4.38 -11.02 -31.44
C LYS A 75 -3.50 -10.74 -32.65
N ALA A 76 -3.73 -11.41 -33.78
CA ALA A 76 -2.96 -11.17 -35.00
C ALA A 76 -3.09 -9.72 -35.51
N SER A 77 -4.31 -9.18 -35.49
CA SER A 77 -4.59 -7.80 -35.89
C SER A 77 -3.97 -6.79 -34.93
N VAL A 78 -4.16 -6.97 -33.61
CA VAL A 78 -3.59 -6.09 -32.57
C VAL A 78 -2.07 -6.12 -32.60
N ARG A 79 -1.47 -7.30 -32.77
CA ARG A 79 -0.03 -7.46 -32.92
C ARG A 79 0.50 -6.68 -34.11
N ALA A 80 -0.13 -6.80 -35.28
CA ALA A 80 0.30 -6.08 -36.47
C ALA A 80 0.20 -4.56 -36.28
N GLN A 81 -0.90 -4.09 -35.69
CA GLN A 81 -1.12 -2.68 -35.39
C GLN A 81 -0.07 -2.13 -34.42
N MET A 82 0.10 -2.78 -33.26
CA MET A 82 1.06 -2.36 -32.23
C MET A 82 2.50 -2.36 -32.75
N ARG A 83 2.89 -3.35 -33.57
CA ARG A 83 4.24 -3.38 -34.18
C ARG A 83 4.45 -2.23 -35.15
N ASN A 84 3.43 -1.87 -35.92
CA ASN A 84 3.48 -0.74 -36.83
C ASN A 84 3.57 0.60 -36.07
N ASP A 85 2.73 0.79 -35.05
CA ASP A 85 2.68 2.03 -34.26
C ASP A 85 3.97 2.28 -33.47
N LEU A 86 4.66 1.20 -33.10
CA LEU A 86 5.96 1.24 -32.44
C LEU A 86 7.14 1.19 -33.41
N GLU A 87 6.91 1.21 -34.72
CA GLU A 87 7.94 1.17 -35.77
C GLU A 87 8.91 -0.02 -35.62
N LEU A 88 8.40 -1.17 -35.14
CA LEU A 88 9.18 -2.39 -34.94
C LEU A 88 9.44 -3.10 -36.28
N HIS A 89 10.63 -3.69 -36.41
CA HIS A 89 10.95 -4.49 -37.59
C HIS A 89 10.01 -5.71 -37.69
N LYS A 90 9.50 -6.00 -38.91
CA LYS A 90 8.48 -7.04 -39.12
C LYS A 90 8.91 -8.41 -38.60
N ASP A 91 10.18 -8.75 -38.82
CA ASP A 91 10.77 -10.04 -38.42
C ASP A 91 11.49 -9.99 -37.07
N ALA A 92 11.35 -8.91 -36.29
CA ALA A 92 11.96 -8.84 -34.97
C ALA A 92 11.28 -9.78 -33.98
N ILE A 93 12.11 -10.42 -33.16
CA ILE A 93 11.73 -11.08 -31.92
C ILE A 93 11.66 -9.98 -30.86
N VAL A 94 10.45 -9.71 -30.37
CA VAL A 94 10.22 -8.60 -29.44
C VAL A 94 10.24 -9.11 -28.00
N VAL A 95 11.19 -8.58 -27.23
CA VAL A 95 11.35 -8.81 -25.79
C VAL A 95 10.62 -7.71 -25.03
N LEU A 96 9.60 -8.10 -24.28
CA LEU A 96 8.83 -7.22 -23.42
C LEU A 96 9.33 -7.32 -21.98
N PHE A 97 9.51 -6.16 -21.38
CA PHE A 97 9.53 -5.99 -19.93
C PHE A 97 8.35 -5.09 -19.56
N ALA A 98 7.49 -5.54 -18.63
CA ALA A 98 6.43 -4.71 -18.08
C ALA A 98 6.47 -4.73 -16.55
N GLY A 99 6.60 -3.55 -15.94
CA GLY A 99 6.68 -3.42 -14.48
C GLY A 99 7.43 -2.18 -14.02
N ARG A 100 7.68 -2.10 -12.71
CA ARG A 100 8.44 -0.99 -12.10
C ARG A 100 9.89 -1.00 -12.55
N PHE A 101 10.41 0.17 -12.92
CA PHE A 101 11.81 0.34 -13.31
C PHE A 101 12.70 0.59 -12.10
N VAL A 102 12.94 -0.48 -11.33
CA VAL A 102 13.76 -0.48 -10.10
C VAL A 102 14.75 -1.65 -10.15
N ALA A 103 15.80 -1.57 -9.34
CA ALA A 103 16.85 -2.61 -9.29
C ALA A 103 16.28 -3.99 -8.90
N ASP A 104 15.31 -4.04 -7.98
CA ASP A 104 14.68 -5.29 -7.54
C ASP A 104 13.97 -6.04 -8.68
N LYS A 105 13.50 -5.31 -9.71
CA LYS A 105 12.89 -5.90 -10.91
C LYS A 105 13.91 -6.24 -12.00
N GLY A 106 15.18 -5.85 -11.82
CA GLY A 106 16.30 -6.18 -12.69
C GLY A 106 16.49 -5.22 -13.86
N ILE A 107 16.05 -3.96 -13.76
CA ILE A 107 16.28 -2.98 -14.84
C ILE A 107 17.77 -2.67 -15.02
N ASP A 108 18.55 -2.67 -13.95
CA ASP A 108 20.02 -2.64 -14.00
C ASP A 108 20.61 -3.81 -14.81
N VAL A 109 20.08 -5.03 -14.62
CA VAL A 109 20.42 -6.20 -15.44
C VAL A 109 20.03 -5.98 -16.90
N MET A 110 18.85 -5.42 -17.16
CA MET A 110 18.39 -5.14 -18.53
C MET A 110 19.30 -4.13 -19.25
N GLY A 111 19.81 -3.11 -18.57
CA GLY A 111 20.76 -2.16 -19.16
C GLY A 111 22.06 -2.82 -19.64
N GLU A 112 22.59 -3.75 -18.85
CA GLU A 112 23.76 -4.57 -19.23
C GLU A 112 23.44 -5.55 -20.37
N VAL A 113 22.23 -6.15 -20.38
CA VAL A 113 21.76 -7.00 -21.48
C VAL A 113 21.70 -6.22 -22.79
N LEU A 114 21.12 -5.02 -22.80
CA LEU A 114 21.03 -4.17 -23.98
C LEU A 114 22.41 -3.84 -24.56
N THR A 115 23.35 -3.48 -23.68
CA THR A 115 24.74 -3.19 -24.09
C THR A 115 25.38 -4.38 -24.78
N ARG A 116 25.31 -5.57 -24.17
CA ARG A 116 25.89 -6.80 -24.72
C ARG A 116 25.22 -7.29 -26.00
N VAL A 117 23.89 -7.14 -26.11
CA VAL A 117 23.18 -7.48 -27.34
C VAL A 117 23.64 -6.55 -28.48
N SER A 118 23.85 -5.27 -28.20
CA SER A 118 24.33 -4.31 -29.22
C SER A 118 25.74 -4.58 -29.73
N GLU A 119 26.56 -5.34 -28.97
CA GLU A 119 27.91 -5.76 -29.36
C GLU A 119 27.91 -6.97 -30.33
N ASP A 120 26.77 -7.65 -30.50
CA ASP A 120 26.57 -8.77 -31.43
C ASP A 120 25.60 -8.36 -32.56
N PRO A 121 26.11 -7.91 -33.73
CA PRO A 121 25.26 -7.35 -34.79
C PRO A 121 24.18 -8.28 -35.33
N GLU A 122 24.40 -9.60 -35.30
CA GLU A 122 23.44 -10.58 -35.77
C GLU A 122 22.27 -10.73 -34.79
N MET A 123 22.57 -10.65 -33.49
CA MET A 123 21.53 -10.67 -32.46
C MET A 123 20.79 -9.33 -32.40
N ALA A 124 21.54 -8.23 -32.44
CA ALA A 124 21.02 -6.88 -32.38
C ALA A 124 19.92 -6.68 -33.44
N LYS A 125 20.17 -7.03 -34.71
CA LYS A 125 19.21 -6.90 -35.81
C LYS A 125 17.93 -7.74 -35.64
N ARG A 126 17.99 -8.83 -34.88
CA ARG A 126 16.86 -9.74 -34.67
C ARG A 126 16.01 -9.39 -33.46
N LEU A 127 16.55 -8.63 -32.51
CA LEU A 127 15.88 -8.33 -31.26
C LEU A 127 15.35 -6.89 -31.25
N SER A 128 14.17 -6.72 -30.67
CA SER A 128 13.68 -5.41 -30.24
C SER A 128 13.24 -5.50 -28.79
N PHE A 129 13.51 -4.47 -28.01
CA PHE A 129 13.14 -4.40 -26.61
C PHE A 129 12.08 -3.33 -26.39
N VAL A 130 10.98 -3.73 -25.77
CA VAL A 130 9.90 -2.82 -25.37
C VAL A 130 9.80 -2.86 -23.85
N PHE A 131 9.97 -1.70 -23.23
CA PHE A 131 9.86 -1.51 -21.79
C PHE A 131 8.60 -0.70 -21.50
N VAL A 132 7.69 -1.26 -20.69
CA VAL A 132 6.42 -0.61 -20.31
C VAL A 132 6.44 -0.38 -18.80
N GLY A 133 6.48 0.87 -18.38
CA GLY A 133 6.52 1.21 -16.96
C GLY A 133 7.24 2.51 -16.62
N SER A 134 7.55 2.64 -15.33
CA SER A 134 8.20 3.80 -14.72
C SER A 134 8.98 3.40 -13.48
N GLY A 135 9.93 4.23 -13.06
CA GLY A 135 10.67 4.03 -11.82
C GLY A 135 11.97 4.82 -11.76
N GLU A 136 12.69 4.67 -10.66
CA GLU A 136 13.94 5.39 -10.37
C GLU A 136 15.08 5.10 -11.38
N LEU A 137 15.03 3.95 -12.07
CA LEU A 137 16.01 3.58 -13.08
C LEU A 137 15.58 3.94 -14.52
N LYS A 138 14.50 4.72 -14.70
CA LYS A 138 14.04 5.17 -16.02
C LYS A 138 15.13 5.96 -16.75
N ASP A 139 15.75 6.93 -16.07
CA ASP A 139 16.79 7.79 -16.67
C ASP A 139 18.02 6.98 -17.13
N MET A 140 18.37 5.92 -16.39
CA MET A 140 19.45 5.01 -16.78
C MET A 140 19.11 4.25 -18.07
N LEU A 141 17.87 3.77 -18.18
CA LEU A 141 17.39 3.07 -19.36
C LEU A 141 17.30 4.01 -20.58
N GLU A 142 16.79 5.23 -20.40
CA GLU A 142 16.76 6.29 -21.43
C GLU A 142 18.19 6.68 -21.87
N ALA A 143 19.14 6.78 -20.93
CA ALA A 143 20.54 7.03 -21.26
C ALA A 143 21.15 5.89 -22.09
N THR A 144 20.76 4.64 -21.81
CA THR A 144 21.19 3.46 -22.59
C THR A 144 20.58 3.48 -23.99
N GLN A 145 19.27 3.76 -24.10
CA GLN A 145 18.58 3.94 -25.38
C GLN A 145 19.24 5.05 -26.21
N LYS A 146 19.55 6.20 -25.61
CA LYS A 146 20.20 7.33 -26.29
C LYS A 146 21.60 6.98 -26.79
N LYS A 147 22.39 6.22 -26.01
CA LYS A 147 23.72 5.74 -26.43
C LYS A 147 23.64 4.81 -27.64
N LEU A 148 22.54 4.06 -27.77
CA LEU A 148 22.30 3.10 -28.84
C LEU A 148 21.38 3.68 -29.94
N GLN A 149 21.07 4.97 -29.92
CA GLN A 149 20.15 5.58 -30.87
C GLN A 149 20.64 5.41 -32.32
N GLY A 150 19.75 4.97 -33.20
CA GLY A 150 20.07 4.68 -34.59
C GLY A 150 20.89 3.40 -34.81
N ARG A 151 21.02 2.56 -33.78
CA ARG A 151 21.63 1.23 -33.84
C ARG A 151 20.61 0.18 -33.42
N ASP A 152 20.89 -1.05 -33.81
CA ASP A 152 20.19 -2.22 -33.29
C ASP A 152 20.77 -2.62 -31.90
N PRO A 153 19.98 -3.26 -31.02
CA PRO A 153 18.55 -3.55 -31.17
C PRO A 153 17.69 -2.30 -31.02
N THR A 154 16.50 -2.30 -31.64
CA THR A 154 15.50 -1.25 -31.39
C THR A 154 15.07 -1.28 -29.92
N ILE A 155 15.16 -0.14 -29.24
CA ILE A 155 14.76 0.02 -27.83
C ILE A 155 13.63 1.03 -27.75
N ILE A 156 12.50 0.61 -27.17
CA ILE A 156 11.31 1.43 -27.00
C ILE A 156 10.96 1.47 -25.52
N ILE A 157 10.77 2.68 -25.00
CA ILE A 157 10.36 2.90 -23.61
C ILE A 157 9.00 3.58 -23.65
N GLN A 158 8.00 2.90 -23.09
CA GLN A 158 6.61 3.34 -23.00
C GLN A 158 6.26 3.67 -21.55
N PRO A 159 5.32 4.61 -21.32
CA PRO A 159 4.81 4.89 -19.98
C PRO A 159 4.11 3.65 -19.37
N PRO A 160 3.76 3.68 -18.08
CA PRO A 160 2.91 2.65 -17.49
C PRO A 160 1.61 2.49 -18.27
N ALA A 161 1.22 1.24 -18.56
CA ALA A 161 -0.04 0.95 -19.24
C ALA A 161 -1.24 1.42 -18.39
N VAL A 162 -2.20 2.07 -19.04
CA VAL A 162 -3.45 2.56 -18.48
C VAL A 162 -4.45 1.39 -18.40
N GLY A 163 -4.31 0.64 -17.30
CA GLY A 163 -5.18 -0.49 -17.00
C GLY A 163 -4.87 -1.75 -17.80
N ILE A 164 -5.71 -2.77 -17.59
CA ILE A 164 -5.44 -4.13 -18.06
C ILE A 164 -5.58 -4.26 -19.59
N ALA A 165 -6.50 -3.49 -20.21
CA ALA A 165 -6.75 -3.58 -21.64
C ALA A 165 -5.53 -3.18 -22.49
N GLU A 166 -4.85 -2.09 -22.11
CA GLU A 166 -3.64 -1.64 -22.81
C GLU A 166 -2.47 -2.60 -22.59
N LEU A 167 -2.30 -3.13 -21.38
CA LEU A 167 -1.27 -4.11 -21.07
C LEU A 167 -1.40 -5.38 -21.94
N ARG A 168 -2.62 -5.83 -22.22
CA ARG A 168 -2.89 -6.96 -23.12
C ARG A 168 -2.47 -6.71 -24.57
N ASN A 169 -2.48 -5.46 -25.03
CA ASN A 169 -1.99 -5.12 -26.37
C ASN A 169 -0.47 -5.33 -26.45
N TYR A 170 0.26 -4.96 -25.39
CA TYR A 170 1.70 -5.24 -25.31
C TYR A 170 1.98 -6.74 -25.28
N TYR A 171 1.18 -7.53 -24.55
CA TYR A 171 1.32 -8.99 -24.55
C TYR A 171 1.06 -9.61 -25.94
N ALA A 172 0.04 -9.15 -26.66
CA ALA A 172 -0.24 -9.62 -28.02
C ALA A 172 0.90 -9.31 -29.00
N MET A 173 1.57 -8.18 -28.82
CA MET A 173 2.62 -7.69 -29.71
C MET A 173 3.96 -8.42 -29.54
N ALA A 174 4.28 -8.81 -28.30
CA ALA A 174 5.59 -9.34 -27.93
C ALA A 174 5.73 -10.86 -28.11
N ASP A 175 6.97 -11.34 -28.11
CA ASP A 175 7.32 -12.76 -28.28
C ASP A 175 7.89 -13.36 -26.99
N ILE A 176 8.72 -12.59 -26.30
CA ILE A 176 9.40 -12.98 -25.06
C ILE A 176 8.99 -12.02 -23.95
N PHE A 177 8.69 -12.53 -22.77
CA PHE A 177 8.58 -11.71 -21.57
C PHE A 177 9.78 -11.97 -20.67
N LEU A 178 10.55 -10.94 -20.36
CA LEU A 178 11.79 -11.07 -19.58
C LEU A 178 11.66 -10.31 -18.26
N LEU A 179 11.77 -11.03 -17.14
CA LEU A 179 11.70 -10.48 -15.78
C LEU A 179 12.87 -10.96 -14.91
N PRO A 180 14.02 -10.27 -14.96
CA PRO A 180 15.24 -10.67 -14.24
C PRO A 180 15.27 -10.15 -12.79
N SER A 181 14.16 -10.29 -12.07
CA SER A 181 14.02 -9.76 -10.70
C SER A 181 14.92 -10.46 -9.68
N SER A 182 15.52 -9.69 -8.78
CA SER A 182 16.35 -10.22 -7.68
C SER A 182 15.53 -10.70 -6.49
N ASN A 183 14.29 -10.21 -6.36
CA ASN A 183 13.34 -10.59 -5.33
C ASN A 183 11.89 -10.51 -5.86
N GLU A 184 11.13 -11.60 -5.67
CA GLU A 184 9.69 -11.67 -5.96
C GLU A 184 9.03 -12.67 -5.01
N GLY A 185 7.75 -12.47 -4.70
CA GLY A 185 6.89 -13.56 -4.23
C GLY A 185 6.47 -14.42 -5.42
N ILE A 186 5.42 -14.00 -6.10
CA ILE A 186 4.97 -14.56 -7.38
C ILE A 186 4.54 -13.39 -8.28
N ALA A 187 5.12 -13.26 -9.47
CA ALA A 187 4.80 -12.16 -10.37
C ALA A 187 3.61 -12.51 -11.28
N LEU A 188 2.47 -11.84 -11.07
CA LEU A 188 1.25 -12.02 -11.87
C LEU A 188 1.47 -11.82 -13.37
N VAL A 189 2.34 -10.87 -13.74
CA VAL A 189 2.68 -10.57 -15.14
C VAL A 189 3.28 -11.76 -15.89
N LEU A 190 3.87 -12.74 -15.19
CA LEU A 190 4.39 -13.96 -15.83
C LEU A 190 3.26 -14.92 -16.21
N TYR A 191 2.22 -15.04 -15.38
CA TYR A 191 1.02 -15.80 -15.73
C TYR A 191 0.32 -15.18 -16.94
N GLU A 192 0.19 -13.85 -16.92
CA GLU A 192 -0.44 -13.10 -18.00
C GLU A 192 0.32 -13.24 -19.32
N ALA A 193 1.64 -13.09 -19.30
CA ALA A 193 2.48 -13.27 -20.47
C ALA A 193 2.44 -14.71 -21.02
N MET A 194 2.53 -15.73 -20.16
CA MET A 194 2.42 -17.13 -20.57
C MET A 194 1.04 -17.43 -21.15
N ALA A 195 -0.03 -16.97 -20.51
CA ALA A 195 -1.40 -17.12 -21.01
C ALA A 195 -1.63 -16.41 -22.34
N ALA A 196 -0.94 -15.28 -22.58
CA ALA A 196 -0.95 -14.55 -23.84
C ALA A 196 -0.12 -15.21 -24.94
N GLY A 197 0.53 -16.33 -24.67
CA GLY A 197 1.28 -17.06 -25.68
C GLY A 197 2.73 -16.61 -25.82
N MET A 198 3.33 -16.00 -24.79
CA MET A 198 4.73 -15.55 -24.84
C MET A 198 5.68 -16.59 -24.23
N LEU A 199 6.91 -16.65 -24.74
CA LEU A 199 7.99 -17.36 -24.04
C LEU A 199 8.42 -16.53 -22.83
N VAL A 200 8.31 -17.08 -21.63
CA VAL A 200 8.67 -16.35 -20.41
C VAL A 200 10.06 -16.73 -19.91
N MET A 201 10.84 -15.71 -19.58
CA MET A 201 12.15 -15.79 -18.94
C MET A 201 12.09 -15.07 -17.59
N GLY A 202 12.22 -15.80 -16.48
CA GLY A 202 12.11 -15.24 -15.14
C GLY A 202 13.15 -15.80 -14.19
N THR A 203 13.58 -15.02 -13.20
CA THR A 203 14.60 -15.48 -12.23
C THR A 203 14.03 -16.47 -11.21
N ASP A 204 14.84 -17.44 -10.78
CA ASP A 204 14.54 -18.37 -9.69
C ASP A 204 14.55 -17.66 -8.33
N VAL A 205 13.46 -16.93 -8.08
CA VAL A 205 13.14 -16.24 -6.83
C VAL A 205 11.70 -16.57 -6.44
N GLY A 206 11.42 -16.56 -5.14
CA GLY A 206 10.07 -16.85 -4.63
C GLY A 206 9.47 -18.15 -5.16
N GLY A 207 8.23 -18.07 -5.64
CA GLY A 207 7.48 -19.17 -6.24
C GLY A 207 7.63 -19.30 -7.76
N GLN A 208 8.55 -18.56 -8.41
CA GLN A 208 8.61 -18.51 -9.88
C GLN A 208 8.88 -19.87 -10.54
N LYS A 209 9.69 -20.73 -9.89
CA LYS A 209 9.96 -22.11 -10.35
C LYS A 209 8.73 -23.04 -10.32
N GLU A 210 7.64 -22.62 -9.68
CA GLU A 210 6.37 -23.35 -9.67
C GLU A 210 5.55 -23.07 -10.93
N LEU A 211 5.81 -21.95 -11.60
CA LEU A 211 5.23 -21.57 -12.88
C LEU A 211 6.19 -21.90 -14.04
N ILE A 212 7.43 -21.45 -13.93
CA ILE A 212 8.46 -21.56 -14.98
C ILE A 212 9.31 -22.80 -14.73
N ARG A 213 9.12 -23.81 -15.57
CA ARG A 213 9.87 -25.07 -15.60
C ARG A 213 10.62 -25.19 -16.92
N THR A 214 11.54 -26.14 -16.99
CA THR A 214 12.38 -26.39 -18.18
C THR A 214 11.59 -26.64 -19.46
N ASN A 215 10.32 -27.08 -19.36
CA ASN A 215 9.43 -27.32 -20.49
C ASN A 215 8.34 -26.26 -20.67
N THR A 216 8.25 -25.23 -19.81
CA THR A 216 7.21 -24.19 -19.88
C THR A 216 7.76 -22.77 -20.04
N GLY A 217 9.06 -22.57 -19.81
CA GLY A 217 9.75 -21.31 -20.01
C GLY A 217 11.24 -21.44 -19.70
N ILE A 218 11.91 -20.32 -19.43
CA ILE A 218 13.33 -20.30 -19.09
C ILE A 218 13.50 -19.73 -17.68
N LEU A 219 13.91 -20.59 -16.76
CA LEU A 219 14.23 -20.19 -15.39
C LEU A 219 15.68 -19.69 -15.33
N LEU A 220 15.85 -18.40 -15.01
CA LEU A 220 17.14 -17.73 -14.90
C LEU A 220 17.72 -17.94 -13.50
N PRO A 221 19.02 -18.19 -13.35
CA PRO A 221 19.64 -18.30 -12.03
C PRO A 221 19.70 -16.94 -11.32
N ASN A 222 19.48 -16.93 -10.00
CA ASN A 222 19.68 -15.73 -9.18
C ASN A 222 21.16 -15.56 -8.81
N LEU A 223 21.91 -14.82 -9.62
CA LEU A 223 23.38 -14.78 -9.55
C LEU A 223 23.98 -13.67 -8.66
N ASN A 224 23.19 -12.87 -7.93
CA ASN A 224 23.69 -11.74 -7.12
C ASN A 224 24.75 -10.87 -7.85
N SER A 225 24.70 -10.81 -9.18
CA SER A 225 25.69 -10.18 -10.04
C SER A 225 25.01 -9.73 -11.32
N VAL A 226 24.96 -8.41 -11.54
CA VAL A 226 24.36 -7.81 -12.75
C VAL A 226 24.98 -8.39 -14.01
N THR A 227 26.31 -8.39 -14.07
CA THR A 227 27.10 -8.91 -15.19
C THR A 227 26.87 -10.42 -15.41
N GLY A 228 26.82 -11.20 -14.32
CA GLY A 228 26.56 -12.64 -14.39
C GLY A 228 25.17 -12.96 -14.92
N SER A 229 24.15 -12.30 -14.37
CA SER A 229 22.75 -12.42 -14.80
C SER A 229 22.58 -12.01 -16.26
N ALA A 230 23.13 -10.86 -16.65
CA ALA A 230 23.08 -10.38 -18.03
C ALA A 230 23.78 -11.34 -19.00
N SER A 231 24.96 -11.86 -18.64
CA SER A 231 25.66 -12.87 -19.45
C SER A 231 24.81 -14.11 -19.68
N PHE A 232 24.09 -14.57 -18.66
CA PHE A 232 23.21 -15.72 -18.78
C PHE A 232 22.01 -15.42 -19.69
N ILE A 233 21.35 -14.29 -19.48
CA ILE A 233 20.22 -13.85 -20.30
C ILE A 233 20.63 -13.72 -21.77
N VAL A 234 21.75 -13.05 -22.05
CA VAL A 234 22.26 -12.88 -23.41
C VAL A 234 22.48 -14.24 -24.07
N ARG A 235 23.11 -15.21 -23.38
CA ARG A 235 23.28 -16.58 -23.90
C ARG A 235 21.95 -17.25 -24.27
N GLN A 236 20.92 -17.10 -23.44
CA GLN A 236 19.58 -17.63 -23.74
C GLN A 236 18.96 -16.93 -24.95
N LEU A 237 19.08 -15.60 -25.05
CA LEU A 237 18.61 -14.85 -26.21
C LEU A 237 19.33 -15.28 -27.50
N GLN A 238 20.65 -15.50 -27.49
CA GLN A 238 21.34 -16.00 -28.69
C GLN A 238 20.90 -17.43 -29.05
N ALA A 239 20.57 -18.27 -28.07
CA ALA A 239 20.03 -19.59 -28.34
C ALA A 239 18.64 -19.49 -29.00
N ILE A 240 17.78 -18.59 -28.53
CA ILE A 240 16.43 -18.36 -29.08
C ILE A 240 16.51 -17.83 -30.52
N THR A 241 17.42 -16.88 -30.80
CA THR A 241 17.59 -16.34 -32.15
C THR A 241 18.15 -17.37 -33.14
N LYS A 242 18.86 -18.40 -32.66
CA LYS A 242 19.45 -19.48 -33.48
C LYS A 242 18.56 -20.72 -33.63
N PHE A 243 17.81 -21.09 -32.58
CA PHE A 243 17.05 -22.35 -32.49
C PHE A 243 15.55 -22.12 -32.23
N THR A 244 14.93 -21.21 -32.98
CA THR A 244 13.55 -20.76 -32.77
C THR A 244 12.51 -21.89 -32.62
N PRO A 245 12.50 -22.97 -33.44
CA PRO A 245 11.47 -24.02 -33.32
C PRO A 245 11.42 -24.70 -31.95
N MET A 246 12.58 -24.92 -31.31
CA MET A 246 12.65 -25.55 -29.98
C MET A 246 11.95 -24.69 -28.91
N PHE A 247 12.11 -23.37 -28.98
CA PHE A 247 11.51 -22.45 -28.02
C PHE A 247 10.02 -22.22 -28.27
N THR A 248 9.54 -22.41 -29.51
CA THR A 248 8.10 -22.41 -29.83
C THR A 248 7.36 -23.55 -29.11
N ASP A 249 7.97 -24.73 -28.97
CA ASP A 249 7.35 -25.84 -28.23
C ASP A 249 7.29 -25.57 -26.73
N ILE A 250 8.35 -24.99 -26.15
CA ILE A 250 8.38 -24.55 -24.75
C ILE A 250 7.31 -23.48 -24.48
N GLN A 251 7.19 -22.50 -25.37
CA GLN A 251 6.16 -21.46 -25.32
C GLN A 251 4.75 -22.06 -25.31
N LYS A 252 4.44 -22.95 -26.25
CA LYS A 252 3.12 -23.61 -26.33
C LYS A 252 2.79 -24.41 -25.07
N ALA A 253 3.76 -25.17 -24.57
CA ALA A 253 3.60 -25.93 -23.34
C ALA A 253 3.38 -25.02 -22.12
N GLY A 254 4.07 -23.88 -22.06
CA GLY A 254 3.86 -22.87 -21.02
C GLY A 254 2.47 -22.24 -21.05
N THR A 255 1.98 -21.87 -22.23
CA THR A 255 0.61 -21.36 -22.39
C THR A 255 -0.42 -22.37 -21.95
N LEU A 256 -0.26 -23.63 -22.38
CA LEU A 256 -1.15 -24.71 -22.01
C LEU A 256 -1.16 -24.98 -20.50
N GLU A 257 0.00 -24.96 -19.84
CA GLU A 257 0.10 -25.12 -18.38
C GLU A 257 -0.69 -24.04 -17.64
N VAL A 258 -0.58 -22.76 -18.06
CA VAL A 258 -1.32 -21.67 -17.41
C VAL A 258 -2.82 -21.78 -17.64
N HIS A 259 -3.26 -22.05 -18.86
CA HIS A 259 -4.68 -22.24 -19.18
C HIS A 259 -5.27 -23.45 -18.44
N ASN A 260 -4.47 -24.49 -18.19
CA ASN A 260 -4.93 -25.70 -17.52
C ASN A 260 -4.82 -25.67 -16.01
N ARG A 261 -3.96 -24.85 -15.40
CA ARG A 261 -3.68 -24.96 -13.96
C ARG A 261 -3.76 -23.65 -13.21
N PHE A 262 -3.43 -22.55 -13.86
CA PHE A 262 -3.24 -21.26 -13.21
C PHE A 262 -4.28 -20.25 -13.72
N THR A 263 -5.56 -20.61 -13.60
CA THR A 263 -6.68 -19.75 -13.95
C THR A 263 -7.34 -19.16 -12.72
N THR A 264 -7.94 -17.96 -12.87
CA THR A 264 -8.73 -17.33 -11.79
C THR A 264 -9.86 -18.25 -11.30
N GLU A 265 -10.50 -18.98 -12.22
CA GLU A 265 -11.53 -19.98 -11.89
C GLU A 265 -11.00 -21.07 -10.97
N LYS A 266 -9.87 -21.70 -11.32
CA LYS A 266 -9.24 -22.75 -10.49
C LYS A 266 -8.77 -22.26 -9.13
N PHE A 267 -8.31 -21.01 -9.07
CA PHE A 267 -8.01 -20.36 -7.80
C PHE A 267 -9.27 -20.25 -6.92
N CYS A 268 -10.37 -19.72 -7.47
CA CYS A 268 -11.64 -19.60 -6.75
C CYS A 268 -12.17 -20.97 -6.31
N ASP A 269 -12.16 -21.97 -7.19
CA ASP A 269 -12.58 -23.34 -6.87
C ASP A 269 -11.74 -23.90 -5.71
N CYS A 270 -10.42 -23.74 -5.76
CA CYS A 270 -9.53 -24.15 -4.67
C CYS A 270 -9.87 -23.47 -3.34
N VAL A 271 -10.11 -22.15 -3.35
CA VAL A 271 -10.45 -21.39 -2.13
C VAL A 271 -11.77 -21.91 -1.55
N VAL A 272 -12.81 -22.02 -2.38
CA VAL A 272 -14.14 -22.47 -1.96
C VAL A 272 -14.09 -23.91 -1.45
N ASP A 273 -13.45 -24.83 -2.18
CA ASP A 273 -13.32 -26.23 -1.78
C ASP A 273 -12.63 -26.38 -0.43
N ASN A 274 -11.56 -25.62 -0.18
CA ASN A 274 -10.87 -25.67 1.10
C ASN A 274 -11.68 -25.00 2.23
N MET A 275 -12.49 -23.98 1.94
CA MET A 275 -13.42 -23.40 2.92
C MET A 275 -14.52 -24.40 3.31
N VAL A 276 -15.10 -25.11 2.34
CA VAL A 276 -16.09 -26.17 2.59
C VAL A 276 -15.48 -27.28 3.45
N ARG A 277 -14.27 -27.76 3.10
CA ARG A 277 -13.55 -28.76 3.90
C ARG A 277 -13.27 -28.29 5.32
N ALA A 278 -12.82 -27.05 5.49
CA ALA A 278 -12.56 -26.48 6.81
C ALA A 278 -13.85 -26.43 7.65
N LYS A 279 -14.99 -26.07 7.03
CA LYS A 279 -16.31 -26.10 7.67
C LYS A 279 -16.71 -27.53 8.09
N GLU A 280 -16.63 -28.52 7.19
CA GLU A 280 -16.98 -29.91 7.52
C GLU A 280 -16.12 -30.47 8.67
N SER A 281 -14.84 -30.08 8.72
CA SER A 281 -13.94 -30.43 9.83
C SER A 281 -14.38 -29.79 11.15
N LEU A 282 -14.86 -28.54 11.10
CA LEU A 282 -15.36 -27.81 12.27
C LEU A 282 -16.70 -28.36 12.77
N GLU A 283 -17.62 -28.73 11.88
CA GLU A 283 -18.92 -29.32 12.22
C GLU A 283 -18.80 -30.72 12.84
N LYS A 284 -17.80 -31.50 12.41
CA LYS A 284 -17.44 -32.76 13.09
C LYS A 284 -16.91 -32.55 14.51
N SER A 285 -16.45 -31.33 14.84
CA SER A 285 -15.90 -30.97 16.14
C SER A 285 -16.86 -30.12 17.02
N SER A 286 -17.95 -29.57 16.48
CA SER A 286 -19.02 -28.87 17.25
C SER A 286 -20.34 -28.74 16.45
N PRO A 287 -21.54 -29.01 17.02
CA PRO A 287 -22.75 -29.33 16.24
C PRO A 287 -23.57 -28.16 15.65
N ASN A 288 -23.07 -26.92 15.70
CA ASN A 288 -23.84 -25.75 15.23
C ASN A 288 -23.18 -25.12 14.00
N GLY A 289 -23.51 -25.65 12.82
CA GLY A 289 -22.96 -25.26 11.52
C GLY A 289 -23.59 -24.01 10.89
N ALA A 290 -22.78 -23.27 10.11
CA ALA A 290 -23.20 -22.10 9.33
C ALA A 290 -23.90 -22.51 8.01
N ASP A 291 -24.70 -21.62 7.41
CA ASP A 291 -25.57 -21.85 6.24
C ASP A 291 -24.82 -22.12 4.92
N ASP A 292 -25.08 -23.25 4.26
CA ASP A 292 -24.51 -23.66 2.97
C ASP A 292 -24.79 -22.65 1.84
N LYS A 293 -25.92 -21.96 1.91
CA LYS A 293 -26.32 -20.98 0.89
C LYS A 293 -25.40 -19.75 0.86
N ALA A 294 -24.86 -19.36 2.02
CA ALA A 294 -23.96 -18.22 2.14
C ALA A 294 -22.57 -18.49 1.52
N ILE A 295 -22.14 -19.76 1.44
CA ILE A 295 -20.84 -20.15 0.86
C ILE A 295 -20.89 -20.10 -0.66
N GLU A 296 -21.96 -20.58 -1.28
CA GLU A 296 -22.08 -20.52 -2.74
C GLU A 296 -22.25 -19.07 -3.25
N GLU A 297 -22.85 -18.20 -2.43
CA GLU A 297 -22.94 -16.75 -2.70
C GLU A 297 -21.58 -16.01 -2.52
N LEU A 298 -20.56 -16.63 -1.93
CA LEU A 298 -19.22 -16.03 -1.78
C LEU A 298 -18.38 -16.11 -3.04
N ARG A 299 -18.58 -17.12 -3.90
CA ARG A 299 -17.79 -17.32 -5.13
C ARG A 299 -17.72 -16.05 -6.01
N PRO A 300 -18.83 -15.38 -6.36
CA PRO A 300 -18.77 -14.13 -7.11
C PRO A 300 -18.14 -12.97 -6.32
N LYS A 301 -18.36 -12.90 -4.99
CA LYS A 301 -17.78 -11.85 -4.13
C LYS A 301 -16.25 -11.97 -4.01
N VAL A 302 -15.72 -13.18 -3.91
CA VAL A 302 -14.27 -13.43 -3.91
C VAL A 302 -13.68 -13.04 -5.26
N ALA A 303 -14.33 -13.42 -6.36
CA ALA A 303 -13.89 -13.00 -7.69
C ALA A 303 -13.88 -11.47 -7.85
N GLU A 304 -14.88 -10.77 -7.30
CA GLU A 304 -14.96 -9.31 -7.28
C GLU A 304 -13.88 -8.68 -6.41
N ILE A 305 -13.65 -9.18 -5.19
CA ILE A 305 -12.56 -8.72 -4.31
C ILE A 305 -11.21 -8.93 -5.00
N MET A 306 -10.98 -10.06 -5.66
CA MET A 306 -9.75 -10.32 -6.41
C MET A 306 -9.60 -9.40 -7.63
N LYS A 307 -10.71 -9.06 -8.30
CA LYS A 307 -10.70 -8.08 -9.39
C LYS A 307 -10.36 -6.68 -8.87
N ASN A 308 -10.88 -6.30 -7.71
CA ASN A 308 -10.62 -5.01 -7.08
C ASN A 308 -9.19 -4.94 -6.48
N GLU A 309 -8.70 -6.02 -5.87
CA GLU A 309 -7.32 -6.18 -5.41
C GLU A 309 -6.34 -6.18 -6.61
N ARG A 310 -6.71 -6.73 -7.77
CA ARG A 310 -5.92 -6.58 -9.01
C ARG A 310 -5.83 -5.13 -9.49
N ILE A 311 -6.81 -4.30 -9.16
CA ILE A 311 -6.85 -2.87 -9.51
C ILE A 311 -6.14 -2.02 -8.43
N HIS A 312 -6.11 -2.48 -7.17
CA HIS A 312 -5.67 -1.68 -6.00
C HIS A 312 -4.51 -2.28 -5.18
N GLY A 313 -3.98 -3.45 -5.56
CA GLY A 313 -3.04 -4.24 -4.76
C GLY A 313 -1.57 -4.02 -5.11
N LEU A 314 -0.78 -3.86 -4.05
CA LEU A 314 0.69 -3.89 -3.99
C LEU A 314 1.43 -2.62 -4.44
N TRP A 315 1.71 -1.74 -3.46
CA TRP A 315 2.90 -0.87 -3.40
C TRP A 315 3.53 -0.47 -4.75
N ASN A 316 2.80 0.32 -5.53
CA ASN A 316 3.29 0.81 -6.82
C ASN A 316 3.95 2.18 -6.66
N ARG A 317 5.27 2.18 -6.42
CA ARG A 317 6.13 3.39 -6.33
C ARG A 317 6.26 4.08 -7.70
N GLY A 318 5.44 5.10 -7.92
CA GLY A 318 5.70 6.32 -8.68
C GLY A 318 5.26 6.34 -10.15
N GLN A 319 4.43 7.34 -10.50
CA GLN A 319 4.04 7.75 -11.86
C GLN A 319 2.76 7.14 -12.48
N VAL A 320 1.73 6.87 -11.68
CA VAL A 320 0.36 6.98 -12.20
C VAL A 320 -0.15 8.35 -11.77
N ASP A 321 -1.02 8.99 -12.54
CA ASP A 321 -1.74 10.19 -12.08
C ASP A 321 -2.62 9.74 -10.91
N ARG A 322 -2.08 9.89 -9.70
CA ARG A 322 -2.67 9.27 -8.52
C ARG A 322 -3.79 10.16 -8.03
N THR A 323 -4.99 9.61 -8.09
CA THR A 323 -6.13 10.24 -7.45
C THR A 323 -5.93 10.16 -5.92
N ILE A 324 -6.52 11.09 -5.17
CA ILE A 324 -6.35 11.15 -3.71
C ILE A 324 -6.82 9.85 -3.04
N GLU A 325 -7.84 9.22 -3.60
CA GLU A 325 -8.40 7.93 -3.22
C GLU A 325 -7.35 6.81 -3.23
N SER A 326 -6.36 6.88 -4.14
CA SER A 326 -5.26 5.90 -4.23
C SER A 326 -4.07 6.24 -3.32
N GLU A 327 -3.95 7.49 -2.89
CA GLU A 327 -2.80 7.98 -2.12
C GLU A 327 -3.07 8.02 -0.62
N VAL A 328 -4.33 8.15 -0.20
CA VAL A 328 -4.72 8.48 1.17
C VAL A 328 -5.72 7.46 1.73
N THR A 329 -5.45 7.02 2.95
CA THR A 329 -6.43 6.37 3.83
C THR A 329 -6.69 7.30 4.99
N VAL A 330 -7.95 7.54 5.33
CA VAL A 330 -8.35 8.32 6.50
C VAL A 330 -8.61 7.35 7.66
N GLY A 331 -7.91 7.53 8.77
CA GLY A 331 -8.18 6.81 10.02
C GLY A 331 -8.88 7.70 11.02
N ILE A 332 -9.99 7.22 11.57
CA ILE A 332 -10.77 7.90 12.60
C ILE A 332 -10.72 7.07 13.88
N LYS A 333 -10.12 7.62 14.94
CA LYS A 333 -10.18 7.01 16.26
C LYS A 333 -11.47 7.45 16.96
N THR A 334 -12.23 6.48 17.47
CA THR A 334 -13.48 6.77 18.20
C THR A 334 -13.71 5.80 19.38
N TYR A 335 -14.49 6.19 20.38
CA TYR A 335 -14.95 5.33 21.47
C TYR A 335 -16.47 5.43 21.56
N VAL A 336 -17.19 4.56 20.86
CA VAL A 336 -18.63 4.71 20.68
C VAL A 336 -19.36 4.05 21.84
N CYS A 337 -19.76 4.87 22.81
CA CYS A 337 -20.51 4.43 23.99
C CYS A 337 -21.89 5.08 24.14
N ASP A 338 -22.23 6.06 23.29
CA ASP A 338 -23.52 6.71 23.28
C ASP A 338 -23.91 7.22 21.87
N PRO A 339 -25.21 7.45 21.60
CA PRO A 339 -25.68 7.85 20.27
C PRO A 339 -25.15 9.19 19.75
N SER A 340 -24.65 10.09 20.61
CA SER A 340 -24.04 11.35 20.16
C SER A 340 -22.75 11.11 19.38
N ILE A 341 -22.00 10.06 19.71
CA ILE A 341 -20.73 9.71 19.05
C ILE A 341 -21.00 9.13 17.68
N VAL A 342 -22.02 8.27 17.56
CA VAL A 342 -22.51 7.77 16.26
C VAL A 342 -22.85 8.94 15.33
N ARG A 343 -23.54 9.98 15.85
CA ARG A 343 -23.86 11.18 15.05
C ARG A 343 -22.63 12.00 14.63
N GLN A 344 -21.57 11.99 15.43
CA GLN A 344 -20.32 12.66 15.09
C GLN A 344 -19.58 11.91 13.99
N VAL A 345 -19.35 10.61 14.17
CA VAL A 345 -18.69 9.75 13.17
C VAL A 345 -19.45 9.78 11.85
N VAL A 346 -20.79 9.65 11.88
CA VAL A 346 -21.63 9.77 10.68
C VAL A 346 -21.51 11.15 10.03
N GLY A 347 -21.43 12.22 10.82
CA GLY A 347 -21.23 13.58 10.32
C GLY A 347 -19.87 13.76 9.64
N LEU A 348 -18.81 13.25 10.26
CA LEU A 348 -17.46 13.27 9.72
C LEU A 348 -17.38 12.46 8.42
N VAL A 349 -17.84 11.21 8.41
CA VAL A 349 -17.86 10.37 7.20
C VAL A 349 -18.65 11.05 6.08
N ARG A 350 -19.83 11.61 6.37
CA ARG A 350 -20.60 12.38 5.38
C ARG A 350 -19.78 13.53 4.81
N SER A 351 -19.13 14.32 5.66
CA SER A 351 -18.34 15.47 5.21
C SER A 351 -17.15 15.07 4.35
N ILE A 352 -16.47 13.96 4.66
CA ILE A 352 -15.39 13.43 3.82
C ILE A 352 -15.94 13.03 2.46
N ARG A 353 -17.09 12.33 2.42
CA ARG A 353 -17.69 11.83 1.18
C ARG A 353 -18.15 12.91 0.21
N VAL A 354 -18.38 14.15 0.68
CA VAL A 354 -18.72 15.29 -0.20
C VAL A 354 -17.58 15.58 -1.18
N ASN A 355 -16.34 15.67 -0.69
CA ASN A 355 -15.18 16.01 -1.51
C ASN A 355 -14.37 14.78 -1.96
N TYR A 356 -14.51 13.66 -1.24
CA TYR A 356 -13.71 12.45 -1.39
C TYR A 356 -14.60 11.20 -1.37
N PRO A 357 -15.37 10.95 -2.45
CA PRO A 357 -16.40 9.91 -2.48
C PRO A 357 -15.84 8.49 -2.29
N ASN A 358 -14.61 8.23 -2.74
CA ASN A 358 -14.03 6.87 -2.70
C ASN A 358 -12.75 6.74 -1.86
N VAL A 359 -12.38 7.76 -1.07
CA VAL A 359 -11.22 7.65 -0.15
C VAL A 359 -11.53 6.60 0.91
N ARG A 360 -10.61 5.66 1.14
CA ARG A 360 -10.80 4.63 2.16
C ARG A 360 -10.82 5.26 3.56
N ILE A 361 -11.79 4.86 4.39
CA ILE A 361 -11.92 5.27 5.79
C ILE A 361 -11.82 4.04 6.69
N LEU A 362 -10.93 4.09 7.68
CA LEU A 362 -10.80 3.09 8.75
C LEU A 362 -11.31 3.71 10.06
N LEU A 363 -12.33 3.13 10.68
CA LEU A 363 -12.87 3.58 11.96
C LEU A 363 -12.39 2.64 13.07
N ALA A 364 -11.41 3.06 13.87
CA ALA A 364 -10.95 2.29 15.03
C ALA A 364 -11.82 2.56 16.26
N ASN A 365 -12.78 1.66 16.50
CA ASN A 365 -13.72 1.76 17.60
C ASN A 365 -13.40 0.75 18.70
N ASP A 366 -13.13 1.24 19.91
CA ASP A 366 -12.94 0.44 21.13
C ASP A 366 -14.06 0.64 22.17
N GLY A 367 -15.18 1.22 21.73
CA GLY A 367 -16.39 1.41 22.51
C GLY A 367 -17.32 0.18 22.50
N PRO A 368 -18.31 0.14 23.39
CA PRO A 368 -19.24 -0.97 23.53
C PRO A 368 -20.29 -1.08 22.40
N THR A 369 -20.44 -0.03 21.57
CA THR A 369 -21.47 0.05 20.54
C THR A 369 -20.82 0.22 19.17
N GLN A 370 -21.40 -0.38 18.13
CA GLN A 370 -20.89 -0.28 16.75
C GLN A 370 -21.51 0.92 16.02
N VAL A 371 -20.78 1.48 15.06
CA VAL A 371 -21.29 2.50 14.12
C VAL A 371 -21.77 1.88 12.82
N ALA A 372 -21.36 0.65 12.50
CA ALA A 372 -21.64 -0.06 11.26
C ALA A 372 -23.15 -0.20 10.96
N ASP A 373 -24.01 -0.19 11.98
CA ASP A 373 -25.46 -0.24 11.81
C ASP A 373 -26.07 1.09 11.31
N ALA A 374 -25.33 2.20 11.37
CA ALA A 374 -25.79 3.47 10.85
C ALA A 374 -25.99 3.38 9.33
N PRO A 375 -27.16 3.77 8.77
CA PRO A 375 -27.51 3.50 7.37
C PRO A 375 -26.46 3.91 6.34
N ILE A 376 -25.82 5.07 6.55
CA ILE A 376 -24.80 5.55 5.61
C ILE A 376 -23.50 4.76 5.69
N ILE A 377 -23.09 4.34 6.89
CA ILE A 377 -21.87 3.54 7.09
C ILE A 377 -22.10 2.14 6.49
N LYS A 378 -23.27 1.55 6.76
CA LYS A 378 -23.66 0.25 6.20
C LYS A 378 -23.68 0.23 4.67
N SER A 379 -24.06 1.34 4.04
CA SER A 379 -24.14 1.46 2.57
C SER A 379 -22.84 1.92 1.91
N ASP A 380 -21.83 2.34 2.69
CA ASP A 380 -20.60 2.91 2.16
C ASP A 380 -19.52 1.83 2.03
N PRO A 381 -19.19 1.37 0.81
CA PRO A 381 -18.24 0.28 0.60
C PRO A 381 -16.79 0.68 0.91
N PHE A 382 -16.51 1.96 1.14
CA PHE A 382 -15.17 2.49 1.39
C PHE A 382 -14.92 2.84 2.86
N THR A 383 -15.86 2.55 3.75
CA THR A 383 -15.74 2.77 5.20
C THR A 383 -15.77 1.45 5.95
N GLU A 384 -14.69 1.14 6.65
CA GLU A 384 -14.56 -0.08 7.44
C GLU A 384 -14.49 0.26 8.93
N GLU A 385 -15.37 -0.35 9.73
CA GLU A 385 -15.27 -0.28 11.18
C GLU A 385 -14.43 -1.43 11.73
N ILE A 386 -13.36 -1.08 12.44
CA ILE A 386 -12.47 -2.01 13.12
C ILE A 386 -12.86 -2.03 14.60
N ILE A 387 -13.46 -3.14 15.02
CA ILE A 387 -13.81 -3.36 16.42
C ILE A 387 -12.57 -3.82 17.18
N LEU A 388 -12.12 -2.97 18.10
CA LEU A 388 -10.97 -3.22 18.96
C LEU A 388 -11.42 -3.83 20.29
N PRO A 389 -10.50 -4.47 21.05
CA PRO A 389 -10.79 -4.82 22.43
C PRO A 389 -11.33 -3.61 23.20
N ALA A 390 -12.37 -3.84 23.98
CA ALA A 390 -13.03 -2.79 24.73
C ALA A 390 -12.02 -1.99 25.56
N ASP A 391 -12.09 -0.66 25.46
CA ASP A 391 -11.17 0.24 26.15
C ASP A 391 -9.69 -0.02 25.83
N SER A 392 -9.35 -0.43 24.60
CA SER A 392 -7.95 -0.61 24.18
C SER A 392 -7.14 0.69 24.16
N GLY A 393 -7.82 1.84 24.00
CA GLY A 393 -7.22 3.16 24.09
C GLY A 393 -6.81 3.77 22.74
N ILE A 394 -6.37 5.03 22.80
CA ILE A 394 -6.08 5.85 21.64
C ILE A 394 -4.89 5.30 20.84
N SER A 395 -3.77 5.00 21.52
CA SER A 395 -2.54 4.50 20.87
C SER A 395 -2.76 3.23 20.05
N ILE A 396 -3.45 2.23 20.63
CA ILE A 396 -3.72 0.96 19.94
C ILE A 396 -4.55 1.21 18.68
N GLY A 397 -5.62 2.00 18.79
CA GLY A 397 -6.45 2.29 17.61
C GLY A 397 -5.70 3.01 16.50
N ARG A 398 -4.85 4.00 16.83
CA ARG A 398 -4.01 4.70 15.85
C ARG A 398 -3.03 3.77 15.14
N ASN A 399 -2.38 2.88 15.90
CA ASN A 399 -1.45 1.88 15.37
C ASN A 399 -2.15 0.85 14.48
N VAL A 400 -3.32 0.35 14.88
CA VAL A 400 -4.09 -0.62 14.08
C VAL A 400 -4.50 -0.02 12.74
N MET A 401 -5.06 1.19 12.72
CA MET A 401 -5.43 1.86 11.46
C MET A 401 -4.22 2.11 10.56
N THR A 402 -3.10 2.54 11.14
CA THR A 402 -1.85 2.76 10.40
C THR A 402 -1.32 1.46 9.80
N ASN A 403 -1.39 0.34 10.53
CA ASN A 403 -0.96 -0.96 10.05
C ASN A 403 -1.89 -1.53 8.96
N MET A 404 -3.19 -1.25 9.02
CA MET A 404 -4.16 -1.69 8.01
C MET A 404 -4.21 -0.79 6.76
N SER A 405 -3.67 0.43 6.84
CA SER A 405 -3.61 1.37 5.72
C SER A 405 -2.69 0.87 4.61
N THR A 406 -3.18 0.69 3.39
CA THR A 406 -2.35 0.24 2.25
C THR A 406 -1.83 1.40 1.40
N THR A 407 -2.29 2.62 1.68
CA THR A 407 -1.98 3.82 0.91
C THR A 407 -0.69 4.49 1.39
N ARG A 408 -0.11 5.33 0.53
CA ARG A 408 1.16 6.02 0.81
C ARG A 408 1.07 6.97 2.00
N TYR A 409 -0.05 7.66 2.11
CA TYR A 409 -0.32 8.61 3.17
C TYR A 409 -1.50 8.14 4.01
N PHE A 410 -1.43 8.50 5.29
CA PHE A 410 -2.45 8.23 6.28
C PHE A 410 -2.87 9.55 6.91
N VAL A 411 -4.16 9.84 6.87
CA VAL A 411 -4.75 11.02 7.52
C VAL A 411 -5.36 10.56 8.83
N LEU A 412 -4.88 11.08 9.95
CA LEU A 412 -5.42 10.79 11.28
C LEU A 412 -6.41 11.89 11.69
N LEU A 413 -7.60 11.48 12.12
CA LEU A 413 -8.63 12.34 12.67
C LEU A 413 -9.21 11.72 13.95
N ASP A 414 -9.64 12.58 14.87
CA ASP A 414 -10.56 12.23 15.96
C ASP A 414 -12.03 12.36 15.50
N ASP A 415 -12.96 11.74 16.22
CA ASP A 415 -14.36 11.57 15.82
C ASP A 415 -15.21 12.86 15.82
N ASP A 416 -14.71 13.95 16.36
CA ASP A 416 -15.34 15.27 16.42
C ASP A 416 -14.87 16.24 15.31
N HIS A 417 -14.07 15.77 14.36
CA HIS A 417 -13.71 16.56 13.18
C HIS A 417 -14.80 16.56 12.12
N VAL A 418 -14.77 17.56 11.23
CA VAL A 418 -15.65 17.70 10.07
C VAL A 418 -14.89 18.37 8.92
N PHE A 419 -15.05 17.85 7.71
CA PHE A 419 -14.52 18.47 6.49
C PHE A 419 -15.50 19.54 5.99
N ASP A 420 -14.97 20.56 5.35
CA ASP A 420 -15.73 21.53 4.56
C ASP A 420 -15.22 21.59 3.11
N GLU A 421 -15.79 22.48 2.32
CA GLU A 421 -15.42 22.72 0.92
C GLU A 421 -13.96 23.18 0.73
N ASP A 422 -13.35 23.76 1.76
CA ASP A 422 -11.95 24.23 1.76
C ASP A 422 -10.96 23.17 2.27
N THR A 423 -11.45 22.03 2.79
CA THR A 423 -10.61 20.94 3.28
C THR A 423 -10.01 20.16 2.11
N ASP A 424 -8.81 20.55 1.68
CA ASP A 424 -8.14 19.94 0.51
C ASP A 424 -6.94 19.04 0.86
N LEU A 425 -7.16 17.73 0.81
CA LEU A 425 -6.15 16.69 0.97
C LEU A 425 -5.07 16.72 -0.12
N LYS A 426 -5.32 17.26 -1.32
CA LYS A 426 -4.28 17.42 -2.37
C LYS A 426 -3.20 18.38 -1.92
N ILE A 427 -3.60 19.48 -1.26
CA ILE A 427 -2.64 20.43 -0.69
C ILE A 427 -1.87 19.78 0.45
N ALA A 428 -2.51 18.97 1.29
CA ALA A 428 -1.86 18.25 2.39
C ALA A 428 -0.80 17.25 1.87
N VAL A 429 -1.17 16.46 0.85
CA VAL A 429 -0.29 15.52 0.13
C VAL A 429 0.86 16.24 -0.58
N GLY A 430 0.59 17.37 -1.21
CA GLY A 430 1.64 18.20 -1.81
C GLY A 430 2.60 18.74 -0.75
N GLY A 431 2.07 19.18 0.40
CA GLY A 431 2.83 19.72 1.51
C GLY A 431 3.81 18.73 2.12
N ILE A 432 3.37 17.48 2.36
CA ILE A 432 4.25 16.43 2.90
C ILE A 432 5.38 16.06 1.92
N GLY A 433 5.12 16.12 0.60
CA GLY A 433 6.14 15.89 -0.43
C GLY A 433 7.23 16.98 -0.49
N LYS A 434 6.97 18.19 0.01
CA LYS A 434 7.94 19.29 0.01
C LYS A 434 8.93 19.16 1.18
N GLU A 435 10.20 19.43 0.91
CA GLU A 435 11.28 19.42 1.93
C GLU A 435 11.46 18.08 2.70
N GLY A 436 10.75 17.04 2.25
CA GLY A 436 10.78 15.69 2.79
C GLY A 436 10.18 15.57 4.19
N PHE A 437 9.05 16.22 4.48
CA PHE A 437 8.33 16.01 5.74
C PHE A 437 7.77 14.58 5.83
N ASP A 438 7.71 14.04 7.05
CA ASP A 438 7.15 12.71 7.33
C ASP A 438 5.75 12.81 7.95
N VAL A 439 5.48 13.91 8.67
CA VAL A 439 4.20 14.24 9.30
C VAL A 439 3.91 15.71 9.05
N VAL A 440 2.72 16.04 8.56
CA VAL A 440 2.25 17.41 8.37
C VAL A 440 0.92 17.61 9.08
N GLY A 441 0.84 18.61 9.95
CA GLY A 441 -0.38 18.94 10.68
C GLY A 441 -1.39 19.68 9.84
N ILE A 442 -2.65 19.32 10.04
CA ILE A 442 -3.85 19.95 9.50
C ILE A 442 -4.42 20.85 10.61
N ARG A 443 -4.71 22.10 10.29
CA ARG A 443 -5.22 23.07 11.28
C ARG A 443 -6.62 22.67 11.74
N VAL A 444 -6.92 22.80 13.03
CA VAL A 444 -8.25 22.49 13.57
C VAL A 444 -8.97 23.78 13.98
N ARG A 445 -10.04 24.16 13.28
CA ARG A 445 -10.85 25.37 13.56
C ARG A 445 -12.12 25.05 14.31
N ASN A 446 -12.78 26.03 14.92
CA ASN A 446 -14.15 25.84 15.41
C ASN A 446 -15.15 26.07 14.28
N LEU A 447 -16.23 25.28 14.23
CA LEU A 447 -17.37 25.69 13.41
C LEU A 447 -17.92 27.03 13.93
N PRO A 448 -18.38 27.94 13.05
CA PRO A 448 -19.01 29.18 13.44
C PRO A 448 -20.14 28.96 14.48
N GLY A 449 -20.11 29.69 15.60
CA GLY A 449 -21.09 29.56 16.68
C GLY A 449 -20.76 28.54 17.78
N ILE A 450 -19.65 27.79 17.69
CA ILE A 450 -19.20 26.86 18.75
C ILE A 450 -18.47 27.58 19.90
N GLU A 451 -18.07 28.84 19.73
CA GLU A 451 -17.41 29.66 20.76
C GLU A 451 -18.22 29.76 22.07
N GLU A 452 -19.55 29.61 22.01
CA GLU A 452 -20.43 29.62 23.18
C GLU A 452 -20.44 28.30 23.97
N LEU A 453 -20.08 27.16 23.36
CA LEU A 453 -20.08 25.84 24.00
C LEU A 453 -18.74 25.49 24.67
N GLU A 454 -17.60 25.99 24.15
CA GLU A 454 -16.28 25.80 24.77
C GLU A 454 -16.13 26.52 26.11
N ARG A 455 -16.98 27.54 26.37
CA ARG A 455 -17.12 28.16 27.70
C ARG A 455 -17.66 27.21 28.78
N ILE A 456 -18.19 26.05 28.42
CA ILE A 456 -18.92 25.14 29.33
C ILE A 456 -18.20 23.81 29.54
N SER A 457 -16.89 23.85 29.82
CA SER A 457 -16.09 22.80 30.50
C SER A 457 -15.11 21.96 29.66
N ILE A 458 -14.14 22.58 28.98
CA ILE A 458 -12.69 22.20 28.94
C ILE A 458 -11.99 23.06 27.86
N PHE A 459 -10.95 23.80 28.26
CA PHE A 459 -10.07 24.52 27.35
C PHE A 459 -9.01 23.55 26.82
N ILE A 460 -9.13 23.08 25.57
CA ILE A 460 -8.03 22.37 24.89
C ILE A 460 -7.24 23.45 24.14
N PRO A 461 -6.01 23.79 24.58
CA PRO A 461 -5.17 24.69 23.79
C PRO A 461 -4.96 24.03 22.42
N ARG A 462 -5.33 24.73 21.35
CA ARG A 462 -5.02 24.32 19.98
C ARG A 462 -3.72 24.96 19.59
N TYR A 463 -2.69 24.15 19.58
CA TYR A 463 -1.36 24.63 19.38
C TYR A 463 -0.56 23.70 18.49
N VAL A 464 0.40 24.33 17.83
CA VAL A 464 1.62 23.67 17.39
C VAL A 464 2.76 24.21 18.22
N ALA A 465 3.85 23.46 18.35
CA ALA A 465 4.98 23.93 19.13
C ALA A 465 6.33 23.48 18.58
N LYS A 466 7.36 24.24 18.92
CA LYS A 466 8.75 23.78 18.92
C LYS A 466 9.15 23.40 20.33
N ILE A 467 9.93 22.34 20.49
CA ILE A 467 10.49 21.98 21.79
C ILE A 467 11.79 22.77 21.96
N SER A 468 11.76 23.79 22.81
CA SER A 468 12.90 24.68 23.07
C SER A 468 13.93 24.02 23.99
N LYS A 469 13.46 23.26 24.99
CA LYS A 469 14.32 22.64 26.01
C LYS A 469 13.74 21.31 26.51
N PHE A 470 14.62 20.34 26.79
CA PHE A 470 14.28 19.11 27.49
C PHE A 470 15.40 18.74 28.47
N GLU A 471 15.22 19.06 29.75
CA GLU A 471 16.19 18.84 30.83
C GLU A 471 15.47 18.35 32.09
N ASP A 472 16.07 17.43 32.84
CA ASP A 472 15.55 16.94 34.13
C ASP A 472 14.08 16.49 34.11
N ARG A 473 13.65 15.88 32.99
CA ARG A 473 12.25 15.47 32.71
C ARG A 473 11.28 16.64 32.50
N THR A 474 11.73 17.88 32.41
CA THR A 474 10.88 19.05 32.10
C THR A 474 10.96 19.37 30.60
N VAL A 475 9.80 19.53 29.95
CA VAL A 475 9.68 19.88 28.52
C VAL A 475 9.23 21.34 28.42
N THR A 476 10.08 22.21 27.87
CA THR A 476 9.71 23.60 27.55
C THR A 476 9.25 23.66 26.10
N LEU A 477 8.06 24.22 25.88
CA LEU A 477 7.44 24.35 24.57
C LEU A 477 7.38 25.82 24.15
N CYS A 478 7.83 26.09 22.95
CA CYS A 478 7.50 27.32 22.26
C CYS A 478 6.15 27.14 21.57
N VAL A 479 5.08 27.59 22.22
CA VAL A 479 3.70 27.32 21.83
C VAL A 479 3.19 28.39 20.88
N TRP A 480 2.53 27.94 19.82
CA TRP A 480 1.84 28.81 18.86
C TRP A 480 0.35 28.48 18.88
N ASN A 481 -0.45 29.41 19.38
CA ASN A 481 -1.91 29.24 19.43
C ASN A 481 -2.51 29.41 18.02
N GLU A 482 -3.05 28.31 17.49
CA GLU A 482 -3.62 28.25 16.15
C GLU A 482 -4.87 29.13 15.98
N ASN A 483 -5.56 29.47 17.08
CA ASN A 483 -6.73 30.33 17.04
C ASN A 483 -6.37 31.79 16.74
N ASN A 484 -5.15 32.21 17.10
CA ASN A 484 -4.65 33.58 16.90
C ASN A 484 -3.84 33.74 15.59
N GLY A 485 -3.71 32.68 14.79
CA GLY A 485 -2.93 32.68 13.56
C GLY A 485 -3.70 33.21 12.35
N PRO A 486 -3.03 33.90 11.39
CA PRO A 486 -3.67 34.43 10.19
C PRO A 486 -4.34 33.31 9.37
N GLY A 487 -5.43 33.62 8.68
CA GLY A 487 -6.01 32.73 7.68
C GLY A 487 -5.13 32.73 6.44
N VAL A 488 -4.39 31.65 6.19
CA VAL A 488 -3.44 31.58 5.07
C VAL A 488 -3.84 30.47 4.10
N GLN A 489 -4.89 30.71 3.30
CA GLN A 489 -5.39 29.74 2.32
C GLN A 489 -4.41 29.43 1.17
N THR A 490 -3.44 30.32 0.93
CA THR A 490 -2.48 30.21 -0.20
C THR A 490 -1.21 29.44 0.15
N MET A 491 -1.00 29.09 1.41
CA MET A 491 0.21 28.40 1.84
C MET A 491 0.26 26.98 1.26
N ARG A 492 1.41 26.57 0.72
CA ARG A 492 1.60 25.23 0.13
C ARG A 492 2.82 24.49 0.66
N THR A 493 3.65 25.15 1.45
CA THR A 493 4.87 24.60 2.04
C THR A 493 4.69 24.59 3.55
N PRO A 494 4.88 23.45 4.24
CA PRO A 494 4.73 23.42 5.69
C PRO A 494 5.81 24.21 6.43
N ILE A 495 5.47 24.80 7.59
CA ILE A 495 6.44 25.35 8.54
C ILE A 495 6.94 24.24 9.44
N ARG A 496 8.25 24.12 9.63
CA ARG A 496 8.82 23.11 10.53
C ARG A 496 8.45 23.38 11.99
N VAL A 497 7.93 22.34 12.64
CA VAL A 497 7.56 22.30 14.06
C VAL A 497 8.01 20.98 14.69
N ASP A 498 7.83 20.81 16.00
CA ASP A 498 8.09 19.54 16.68
C ASP A 498 6.80 18.85 17.14
N VAL A 499 5.74 19.62 17.43
CA VAL A 499 4.46 19.12 17.98
C VAL A 499 3.28 19.68 17.19
N LEU A 500 2.29 18.84 16.89
CA LEU A 500 1.06 19.15 16.15
C LEU A 500 -0.20 18.76 16.92
N HIS A 501 -1.37 19.29 16.58
CA HIS A 501 -2.65 18.79 17.09
C HIS A 501 -3.04 17.42 16.49
N ASN A 502 -4.08 16.77 17.04
CA ASN A 502 -4.65 15.47 16.58
C ASN A 502 -5.44 15.54 15.25
N ALA A 503 -4.91 16.28 14.28
CA ALA A 503 -5.33 16.23 12.88
C ALA A 503 -4.07 16.36 12.03
N LEU A 504 -3.70 15.28 11.34
CA LEU A 504 -2.45 15.24 10.58
C LEU A 504 -2.57 14.34 9.36
N ILE A 505 -1.72 14.61 8.37
CA ILE A 505 -1.36 13.66 7.33
C ILE A 505 0.07 13.20 7.58
N ALA A 506 0.34 11.92 7.40
CA ALA A 506 1.67 11.37 7.54
C ALA A 506 1.96 10.35 6.44
N ARG A 507 3.24 10.14 6.21
CA ARG A 507 3.71 8.98 5.47
C ARG A 507 3.37 7.71 6.27
N THR A 508 2.66 6.78 5.65
CA THR A 508 2.22 5.55 6.33
C THR A 508 3.41 4.73 6.82
N ASP A 509 4.52 4.70 6.08
CA ASP A 509 5.75 4.01 6.49
C ASP A 509 6.47 4.67 7.67
N ALA A 510 6.44 6.01 7.75
CA ALA A 510 7.00 6.75 8.88
C ALA A 510 6.24 6.46 10.19
N LEU A 511 4.91 6.45 10.15
CA LEU A 511 4.09 6.11 11.34
C LEU A 511 4.29 4.65 11.79
N ARG A 512 4.54 3.72 10.86
CA ARG A 512 4.85 2.32 11.21
C ARG A 512 6.22 2.14 11.84
N ALA A 513 7.20 2.90 11.36
CA ALA A 513 8.54 2.89 11.92
C ALA A 513 8.57 3.51 13.33
N HIS A 514 7.67 4.45 13.61
CA HIS A 514 7.60 5.21 14.86
C HIS A 514 6.17 5.22 15.43
N PRO A 515 5.66 4.07 15.90
CA PRO A 515 4.26 3.93 16.34
C PRO A 515 4.01 4.60 17.69
N TRP A 516 2.73 4.87 18.00
CA TRP A 516 2.31 5.29 19.34
C TRP A 516 2.62 4.19 20.38
N ARG A 517 2.96 4.56 21.61
CA ARG A 517 3.20 3.58 22.68
C ARG A 517 1.87 2.97 23.14
N ASN A 518 1.62 1.70 22.78
CA ASN A 518 0.38 0.97 23.12
C ASN A 518 0.02 0.96 24.62
N ILE A 519 1.00 1.16 25.50
CA ILE A 519 0.78 1.22 26.95
C ILE A 519 -0.02 2.47 27.38
N LEU A 520 0.01 3.53 26.58
CA LEU A 520 -0.73 4.77 26.83
C LEU A 520 -2.11 4.70 26.19
N LYS A 521 -3.16 4.50 26.99
CA LYS A 521 -4.53 4.50 26.47
C LYS A 521 -5.09 5.92 26.24
N VAL A 522 -4.57 6.88 27.00
CA VAL A 522 -4.79 8.33 26.90
C VAL A 522 -3.47 9.03 27.22
N ASN A 523 -3.39 10.34 26.98
CA ASN A 523 -2.21 11.18 27.21
C ASN A 523 -0.95 10.76 26.40
N GLU A 524 -1.16 10.17 25.24
CA GLU A 524 -0.12 9.68 24.32
C GLU A 524 0.46 10.74 23.39
N HIS A 525 -0.22 11.89 23.27
CA HIS A 525 0.04 12.93 22.28
C HIS A 525 1.48 13.46 22.31
N MET A 526 1.90 14.04 23.44
CA MET A 526 3.25 14.60 23.58
C MET A 526 4.32 13.51 23.52
N THR A 527 4.06 12.35 24.11
CA THR A 527 4.98 11.20 24.06
C THR A 527 5.29 10.79 22.62
N PHE A 528 4.28 10.73 21.75
CA PHE A 528 4.49 10.43 20.33
C PHE A 528 5.41 11.44 19.65
N PHE A 529 5.23 12.74 19.87
CA PHE A 529 6.08 13.76 19.24
C PHE A 529 7.50 13.81 19.81
N LEU A 530 7.68 13.48 21.09
CA LEU A 530 9.02 13.31 21.68
C LEU A 530 9.75 12.12 21.05
N ASP A 531 9.07 10.99 20.88
CA ASP A 531 9.63 9.80 20.22
C ASP A 531 9.94 10.08 18.75
N ALA A 532 9.02 10.73 18.04
CA ALA A 532 9.20 11.14 16.65
C ALA A 532 10.42 12.05 16.49
N ARG A 533 10.59 13.05 17.37
CA ARG A 533 11.75 13.96 17.36
C ARG A 533 13.06 13.21 17.55
N ARG A 534 13.12 12.27 18.49
CA ARG A 534 14.32 11.44 18.76
C ARG A 534 14.67 10.53 17.59
N ALA A 535 13.65 10.03 16.90
CA ALA A 535 13.79 9.25 15.70
C ALA A 535 14.16 10.08 14.45
N GLY A 536 14.17 11.41 14.55
CA GLY A 536 14.46 12.31 13.44
C GLY A 536 13.31 12.48 12.45
N VAL A 537 12.08 12.13 12.83
CA VAL A 537 10.86 12.34 12.04
C VAL A 537 10.69 13.84 11.77
N LYS A 538 10.55 14.21 10.49
CA LYS A 538 10.37 15.61 10.11
C LYS A 538 8.91 16.00 10.23
N VAL A 539 8.62 16.88 11.18
CA VAL A 539 7.26 17.38 11.44
C VAL A 539 7.10 18.79 10.87
N GLY A 540 6.03 18.99 10.10
CA GLY A 540 5.66 20.26 9.49
C GLY A 540 4.23 20.64 9.85
N TYR A 541 3.89 21.92 9.74
CA TYR A 541 2.54 22.43 9.96
C TYR A 541 2.08 23.23 8.75
N LEU A 542 0.88 22.92 8.24
CA LEU A 542 0.33 23.53 7.03
C LEU A 542 -1.04 24.17 7.31
N PRO A 543 -1.09 25.44 7.73
CA PRO A 543 -2.32 26.10 8.19
C PRO A 543 -3.36 26.41 7.09
N SER A 544 -3.00 26.16 5.82
CA SER A 544 -3.88 26.29 4.65
C SER A 544 -4.84 25.14 4.48
N VAL A 545 -4.53 23.96 5.04
CA VAL A 545 -5.45 22.83 5.11
C VAL A 545 -5.99 22.77 6.52
N PHE A 546 -7.31 22.69 6.66
CA PHE A 546 -7.95 22.65 7.95
C PHE A 546 -9.14 21.71 7.98
N VAL A 547 -9.51 21.30 9.19
CA VAL A 547 -10.77 20.64 9.50
C VAL A 547 -11.47 21.45 10.59
N HIS A 548 -12.78 21.29 10.70
CA HIS A 548 -13.53 21.89 11.81
C HIS A 548 -13.68 20.90 12.95
N HIS A 549 -13.54 21.42 14.17
CA HIS A 549 -13.94 20.77 15.40
C HIS A 549 -15.42 21.04 15.64
N ARG A 550 -16.19 19.97 15.78
CA ARG A 550 -17.60 19.98 16.11
C ARG A 550 -17.75 19.54 17.56
N ALA A 551 -17.65 20.48 18.49
CA ALA A 551 -17.80 20.21 19.90
C ALA A 551 -19.15 19.53 20.23
N ARG A 552 -19.14 18.65 21.23
CA ARG A 552 -20.36 18.04 21.80
C ARG A 552 -20.26 17.97 23.31
N ARG A 553 -21.42 17.85 23.96
CA ARG A 553 -21.47 17.53 25.38
C ARG A 553 -21.05 16.07 25.61
N TYR A 554 -20.04 15.85 26.44
CA TYR A 554 -19.61 14.50 26.79
C TYR A 554 -20.65 13.77 27.63
N SER A 555 -20.98 12.55 27.22
CA SER A 555 -21.80 11.60 27.98
C SER A 555 -21.04 11.08 29.20
N ALA A 556 -21.77 10.52 30.17
CA ALA A 556 -21.16 9.93 31.36
C ALA A 556 -20.20 8.78 31.01
N CYS A 557 -20.55 7.93 30.03
CA CYS A 557 -19.68 6.84 29.58
C CYS A 557 -18.37 7.36 28.96
N TYR A 558 -18.44 8.42 28.15
CA TYR A 558 -17.26 8.97 27.50
C TYR A 558 -16.30 9.60 28.53
N LYS A 559 -16.85 10.29 29.54
CA LYS A 559 -16.05 10.89 30.61
C LYS A 559 -15.22 9.86 31.39
N GLN A 560 -15.73 8.63 31.58
CA GLN A 560 -15.04 7.57 32.32
C GLN A 560 -13.74 7.08 31.65
N VAL A 561 -13.68 7.15 30.31
CA VAL A 561 -12.51 6.71 29.55
C VAL A 561 -11.60 7.85 29.11
N ARG A 562 -12.12 9.08 29.04
CA ARG A 562 -11.37 10.25 28.56
C ARG A 562 -10.53 10.92 29.65
N PHE A 563 -11.04 11.07 30.87
CA PHE A 563 -10.42 11.86 31.96
C PHE A 563 -9.77 10.96 33.00
N ARG A 564 -8.67 10.31 32.61
CA ARG A 564 -7.93 9.35 33.42
C ARG A 564 -6.44 9.37 33.13
N GLU A 565 -5.96 10.52 32.66
CA GLU A 565 -4.58 10.77 32.27
C GLU A 565 -3.61 10.51 33.42
N ASP A 566 -3.98 10.85 34.65
CA ASP A 566 -3.22 10.60 35.89
C ASP A 566 -2.80 9.13 36.05
N LYS A 567 -3.58 8.18 35.51
CA LYS A 567 -3.24 6.74 35.57
C LYS A 567 -2.01 6.37 34.74
N TYR A 568 -1.64 7.22 33.78
CA TYR A 568 -0.55 6.99 32.84
C TYR A 568 0.63 7.93 33.08
N GLU A 569 0.51 8.91 33.98
CA GLU A 569 1.54 9.92 34.27
C GLU A 569 2.89 9.28 34.64
N GLN A 570 2.87 8.19 35.42
CA GLN A 570 4.09 7.47 35.82
C GLN A 570 4.85 6.82 34.65
N LEU A 571 4.18 6.63 33.50
CA LEU A 571 4.77 6.07 32.29
C LEU A 571 5.40 7.16 31.41
N LEU A 572 5.16 8.43 31.73
CA LEU A 572 5.71 9.57 31.01
C LEU A 572 7.13 9.82 31.51
N GLU A 573 8.06 9.95 30.57
CA GLU A 573 9.44 10.30 30.88
C GLU A 573 9.62 11.80 31.17
N TYR A 574 8.58 12.59 30.95
CA TYR A 574 8.51 14.01 31.28
C TYR A 574 7.51 14.27 32.41
N LYS A 575 7.62 15.43 33.05
CA LYS A 575 6.61 16.00 33.93
C LYS A 575 5.83 17.06 33.16
N ASP A 576 4.55 17.23 33.50
CA ASP A 576 3.67 18.25 32.93
C ASP A 576 4.01 19.70 33.40
N ASP A 577 5.28 19.97 33.76
CA ASP A 577 5.81 21.32 33.94
C ASP A 577 6.04 21.95 32.56
N TYR A 578 4.94 22.28 31.90
CA TYR A 578 4.95 23.03 30.65
C TYR A 578 5.08 24.51 30.98
N GLU A 579 6.18 25.13 30.59
CA GLU A 579 6.20 26.59 30.43
C GLU A 579 5.49 26.93 29.11
N TRP A 580 4.16 27.04 29.18
CA TRP A 580 3.36 27.69 28.14
C TRP A 580 3.73 29.18 28.12
N ASP A 581 3.97 29.75 26.93
CA ASP A 581 4.34 31.17 26.77
C ASP A 581 5.72 31.57 27.34
N GLY A 582 6.71 30.68 27.33
CA GLY A 582 8.11 31.14 27.41
C GLY A 582 8.38 32.14 26.27
N PRO A 583 9.01 33.32 26.49
CA PRO A 583 9.22 34.33 25.47
C PRO A 583 10.21 33.82 24.42
N CYS A 584 9.72 33.06 23.45
CA CYS A 584 10.45 32.81 22.23
C CYS A 584 10.38 34.08 21.40
N GLY A 585 11.51 34.55 20.88
CA GLY A 585 11.54 35.71 19.97
C GLY A 585 10.79 35.54 18.64
N ASP A 586 10.04 34.44 18.44
CA ASP A 586 9.31 34.06 17.23
C ASP A 586 7.79 33.94 17.50
N ASN A 587 7.06 35.06 17.35
CA ASN A 587 5.59 35.05 17.37
C ASN A 587 5.04 34.32 16.14
N PHE A 588 4.03 33.46 16.30
CA PHE A 588 3.50 32.60 15.22
C PHE A 588 3.10 33.37 13.94
N PRO A 589 2.34 34.48 13.99
CA PRO A 589 2.05 35.28 12.80
C PRO A 589 3.29 35.85 12.13
N ALA A 590 4.33 36.20 12.90
CA ALA A 590 5.61 36.67 12.35
C ALA A 590 6.36 35.54 11.64
N ALA A 591 6.39 34.33 12.23
CA ALA A 591 6.99 33.15 11.61
C ALA A 591 6.27 32.74 10.30
N VAL A 592 4.94 32.82 10.28
CA VAL A 592 4.13 32.60 9.08
C VAL A 592 4.43 33.68 8.02
N THR A 593 4.50 34.95 8.41
CA THR A 593 4.82 36.06 7.49
C THR A 593 6.21 35.88 6.88
N ALA A 594 7.22 35.61 7.71
CA ALA A 594 8.59 35.35 7.26
C ALA A 594 8.66 34.12 6.33
N HIS A 595 7.91 33.06 6.64
CA HIS A 595 7.86 31.87 5.78
C HIS A 595 7.22 32.17 4.42
N LEU A 596 6.13 32.96 4.39
CA LEU A 596 5.51 33.40 3.14
C LEU A 596 6.46 34.27 2.32
N GLU A 597 7.21 35.18 2.95
CA GLU A 597 8.23 35.98 2.27
C GLU A 597 9.37 35.14 1.71
N ALA A 598 9.87 34.16 2.48
CA ALA A 598 10.94 33.25 2.06
C ALA A 598 10.52 32.28 0.94
N THR A 599 9.22 32.06 0.76
CA THR A 599 8.67 31.15 -0.25
C THR A 599 8.05 31.87 -1.46
N LYS A 600 8.00 33.22 -1.46
CA LYS A 600 7.62 34.00 -2.65
C LYS A 600 8.60 33.73 -3.79
N GLY A 601 8.16 32.97 -4.81
CA GLY A 601 8.92 32.69 -6.03
C GLY A 601 9.47 31.27 -6.17
N LYS A 602 9.19 30.38 -5.21
CA LYS A 602 9.35 28.92 -5.33
C LYS A 602 7.98 28.27 -5.51
#